data_AF-A0A934SSU0-F1
#
_entry.id   AF-A0A934SSU0-F1
#
_cell.length_a   1.000
_cell.length_b   1.000
_cell.length_c   1.000
_cell.angle_alpha   90.00
_cell.angle_beta   90.00
_cell.angle_gamma   90.00
#
_symmetry.space_group_name_H-M   'P 1'
#
loop_
_entity.id
_entity.type
_entity.pdbx_description
1 polymer ?
#
loop_
_entity_poly.entity_id
_entity_poly.type
_entity_poly.pdbx_seq_one_letter_code
_entity_poly.pdbx_strand_id
1 'polypeptide(L)' 'MATIPAHARFQCRWPVGYGDAQPADVDPAFFCDDNGYSDEDIVDIAALRVGETHTIVGAVHERHTITRLPDAIPTAASR' A
#
# COMPACT_ATOMS: atom_id res chain seq x y z
N MET A 1 -8.65 -16.11 -3.14
CA MET A 1 -8.03 -14.98 -2.43
C MET A 1 -7.20 -14.22 -3.44
N ALA A 2 -7.45 -12.93 -3.62
CA ALA A 2 -6.50 -12.08 -4.32
C ALA A 2 -5.23 -11.99 -3.45
N THR A 3 -4.05 -12.00 -4.08
CA THR A 3 -2.79 -11.88 -3.37
C THR A 3 -2.01 -10.75 -4.00
N ILE A 4 -1.59 -9.78 -3.18
CA ILE A 4 -0.73 -8.69 -3.65
C ILE A 4 0.61 -9.31 -4.08
N PRO A 5 1.13 -9.01 -5.28
CA PRO A 5 2.40 -9.57 -5.75
C PRO A 5 3.54 -9.26 -4.77
N ALA A 6 4.34 -10.25 -4.37
CA ALA A 6 5.38 -10.07 -3.34
C ALA A 6 6.47 -9.02 -3.69
N HIS A 7 6.65 -8.72 -4.96
CA HIS A 7 7.60 -7.72 -5.47
C HIS A 7 6.97 -6.31 -5.63
N ALA A 8 5.68 -6.18 -5.33
CA ALA A 8 4.96 -4.92 -5.42
C ALA A 8 5.47 -3.94 -4.36
N ARG A 9 5.50 -2.65 -4.72
CA ARG A 9 5.80 -1.57 -3.77
C ARG A 9 4.67 -0.57 -3.75
N PHE A 10 4.37 -0.03 -2.58
CA PHE A 10 3.30 0.95 -2.42
C PHE A 10 3.80 2.12 -1.61
N GLN A 11 3.26 3.31 -1.87
CA GLN A 11 3.42 4.46 -1.00
C GLN A 11 2.12 4.67 -0.24
N CYS A 12 2.17 4.54 1.07
CA CYS A 12 1.06 4.85 1.97
C CYS A 12 1.19 6.28 2.47
N ARG A 13 0.08 7.03 2.42
CA ARG A 13 -0.04 8.37 2.98
C ARG A 13 -1.21 8.41 3.94
N TRP A 14 -0.91 8.70 5.20
CA TRP A 14 -1.91 8.85 6.25
C TRP A 14 -2.51 10.26 6.26
N PRO A 15 -3.72 10.43 6.81
CA PRO A 15 -4.34 11.73 6.91
C PRO A 15 -3.54 12.62 7.87
N VAL A 16 -3.54 13.92 7.59
CA VAL A 16 -2.87 14.92 8.45
C VAL A 16 -3.43 14.81 9.88
N GLY A 17 -2.52 14.68 10.85
CA GLY A 17 -2.87 14.51 12.26
C GLY A 17 -2.95 13.05 12.74
N TYR A 18 -2.73 12.06 11.85
CA TYR A 18 -2.55 10.67 12.25
C TYR A 18 -1.16 10.45 12.87
N GLY A 19 -1.00 10.79 14.15
CA GLY A 19 0.21 10.49 14.93
C GLY A 19 1.54 10.95 14.30
N ASP A 20 1.53 12.10 13.60
CA ASP A 20 2.67 12.61 12.84
C ASP A 20 3.22 11.66 11.75
N ALA A 21 2.38 10.73 11.28
CA ALA A 21 2.74 9.75 10.26
C ALA A 21 3.09 10.45 8.94
N GLN A 22 4.32 10.22 8.48
CA GLN A 22 4.80 10.68 7.19
C GLN A 22 4.45 9.65 6.10
N PRO A 23 4.32 10.07 4.83
CA PRO A 23 4.29 9.15 3.71
C PRO A 23 5.43 8.13 3.79
N ALA A 24 5.11 6.85 3.65
CA ALA A 24 6.09 5.77 3.71
C ALA A 24 5.92 4.79 2.55
N ASP A 25 7.04 4.31 2.04
CA ASP A 25 7.06 3.18 1.11
C ASP A 25 6.89 1.89 1.92
N VAL A 26 5.89 1.08 1.57
CA VAL A 26 5.55 -0.17 2.25
C VAL A 26 5.52 -1.34 1.28
N ASP A 27 5.84 -2.51 1.83
CA ASP A 27 5.78 -3.80 1.14
C ASP A 27 4.39 -4.43 1.26
N PRO A 28 4.06 -5.45 0.44
CA PRO A 28 2.76 -6.11 0.45
C PRO A 28 2.36 -6.70 1.81
N ALA A 29 3.35 -7.11 2.60
CA ALA A 29 3.16 -7.65 3.95
C ALA A 29 2.57 -6.61 4.93
N PHE A 30 2.61 -5.33 4.61
CA PHE A 30 1.96 -4.28 5.40
C PHE A 30 0.43 -4.37 5.36
N PHE A 31 -0.15 -4.88 4.27
CA PHE A 31 -1.59 -4.98 4.09
C PHE A 31 -2.11 -6.32 4.60
N CYS A 32 -2.41 -6.37 5.90
CA CYS A 32 -2.96 -7.53 6.58
C CYS A 32 -4.01 -7.14 7.61
N ASP A 33 -4.78 -8.14 8.06
CA ASP A 33 -5.83 -7.99 9.09
C ASP A 33 -5.26 -7.42 10.41
N ASP A 34 -4.05 -7.82 10.82
CA ASP A 34 -3.39 -7.29 12.02
C ASP A 34 -3.17 -5.76 11.97
N ASN A 35 -3.03 -5.21 10.76
CA ASN A 35 -2.89 -3.77 10.51
C ASN A 35 -4.23 -3.10 10.15
N GLY A 36 -5.34 -3.82 10.28
CA GLY A 36 -6.70 -3.32 10.04
C GLY A 36 -7.13 -3.29 8.57
N TYR A 37 -6.44 -4.01 7.68
CA TYR A 37 -6.83 -4.17 6.28
C TYR A 37 -7.71 -5.40 6.09
N SER A 38 -8.92 -5.19 5.58
CA SER A 38 -9.85 -6.27 5.27
C SER A 38 -9.45 -7.05 4.00
N ASP A 39 -10.04 -8.22 3.80
CA ASP A 39 -9.85 -8.98 2.55
C ASP A 39 -10.28 -8.18 1.31
N GLU A 40 -11.31 -7.34 1.42
CA GLU A 40 -11.77 -6.46 0.34
C GLU A 40 -10.73 -5.38 0.02
N ASP A 41 -10.15 -4.77 1.04
CA ASP A 41 -9.05 -3.82 0.89
C ASP A 41 -7.85 -4.46 0.18
N ILE A 42 -7.48 -5.68 0.56
CA ILE A 42 -6.38 -6.42 -0.04
C ILE A 42 -6.66 -6.71 -1.52
N VAL A 43 -7.90 -7.03 -1.87
CA VAL A 43 -8.33 -7.22 -3.27
C VAL A 43 -8.18 -5.93 -4.07
N ASP A 44 -8.64 -4.80 -3.53
CA ASP A 44 -8.56 -3.50 -4.19
C ASP A 44 -7.10 -3.03 -4.36
N ILE A 45 -6.28 -3.20 -3.32
CA ILE A 45 -4.84 -2.88 -3.37
C ILE A 45 -4.12 -3.79 -4.39
N ALA A 46 -4.46 -5.08 -4.44
CA ALA A 46 -3.87 -6.02 -5.40
C ALA A 46 -4.22 -5.68 -6.85
N ALA A 47 -5.36 -5.03 -7.09
CA ALA A 47 -5.82 -4.61 -8.42
C ALA A 47 -5.15 -3.32 -8.92
N LEU A 48 -4.48 -2.55 -8.05
CA LEU A 48 -3.84 -1.28 -8.41
C LEU A 48 -2.74 -1.45 -9.47
N ARG A 49 -2.80 -0.61 -10.50
CA ARG A 49 -1.73 -0.49 -11.51
C ARG A 49 -0.66 0.51 -11.06
N VAL A 50 0.55 0.39 -11.61
CA VAL A 50 1.65 1.34 -11.32
C VAL A 50 1.22 2.78 -11.60
N GLY A 51 1.41 3.66 -10.61
CA GLY A 51 0.99 5.06 -10.64
C GLY A 51 -0.47 5.28 -10.23
N GLU A 52 -1.27 4.22 -10.13
CA GLU A 52 -2.64 4.30 -9.66
C GLU A 52 -2.68 4.49 -8.14
N THR A 53 -3.70 5.21 -7.71
CA THR A 53 -3.90 5.58 -6.32
C THR A 53 -5.28 5.18 -5.89
N HIS A 54 -5.37 4.49 -4.77
CA HIS A 54 -6.62 4.11 -4.13
C HIS A 54 -6.68 4.73 -2.74
N THR A 55 -7.89 5.10 -2.31
CA THR A 55 -8.10 5.63 -0.96
C THR A 55 -8.94 4.64 -0.20
N ILE A 56 -8.36 4.09 0.87
CA ILE A 56 -9.07 3.19 1.75
C ILE A 56 -9.74 4.02 2.84
N VAL A 57 -11.00 3.71 3.10
CA VAL A 57 -11.80 4.34 4.14
C VAL A 57 -12.07 3.28 5.20
N GLY A 58 -11.19 3.22 6.20
CA GLY A 58 -11.39 2.32 7.34
C GLY A 58 -12.61 2.69 8.19
N ALA A 59 -13.02 1.76 9.06
CA ALA A 59 -14.18 1.92 9.95
C ALA A 59 -14.08 3.12 10.90
N VAL A 60 -12.87 3.59 11.20
CA VAL A 60 -12.63 4.67 12.15
C VAL A 60 -11.94 5.85 11.45
N HIS A 61 -12.61 6.54 10.53
CA HIS A 61 -12.19 7.85 9.96
C HIS A 61 -10.77 8.00 9.41
N GLU A 62 -9.99 6.93 9.31
CA GLU A 62 -8.59 6.93 8.89
C GLU A 62 -8.53 6.72 7.38
N ARG A 63 -8.80 7.81 6.65
CA ARG A 63 -8.60 7.84 5.20
C ARG A 63 -7.10 7.85 4.91
N HIS A 64 -6.56 6.75 4.43
CA HIS A 64 -5.19 6.72 3.92
C HIS A 64 -5.17 6.40 2.43
N THR A 65 -4.22 7.02 1.75
CA THR A 65 -4.07 6.96 0.31
C THR A 65 -2.90 6.04 -0.02
N ILE A 66 -3.16 5.04 -0.85
CA ILE A 66 -2.21 4.02 -1.25
C ILE A 66 -1.93 4.19 -2.73
N THR A 67 -0.68 4.45 -3.08
CA THR A 67 -0.25 4.56 -4.47
C THR A 67 0.64 3.38 -4.83
N ARG A 68 0.33 2.66 -5.91
CA ARG A 68 1.21 1.59 -6.40
C ARG A 68 2.43 2.23 -7.06
N LEU A 69 3.60 1.92 -6.53
CA LEU A 69 4.87 2.33 -7.11
C LEU A 69 5.30 1.33 -8.19
N PRO A 70 6.17 1.75 -9.13
CA PRO A 70 6.86 0.79 -9.98
C PRO A 70 7.59 -0.21 -9.08
N ASP A 71 7.53 -1.47 -9.45
CA ASP A 71 8.36 -2.49 -8.82
C ASP A 71 9.79 -1.99 -8.88
N ALA A 72 10.54 -2.12 -7.77
CA ALA A 72 11.94 -1.75 -7.80
C ALA A 72 12.55 -2.58 -8.94
N ILE A 73 13.02 -1.89 -9.99
CA ILE A 73 13.90 -2.52 -10.97
C ILE A 73 14.98 -3.15 -10.08
N PRO A 74 15.23 -4.46 -10.15
CA PRO A 74 16.38 -5.01 -9.47
C PRO A 74 17.53 -4.23 -10.09
N THR A 75 18.05 -3.24 -9.35
CA THR A 75 19.15 -2.42 -9.79
C THR A 75 20.21 -3.45 -10.07
N ALA A 76 20.43 -3.74 -11.36
CA ALA A 76 21.38 -4.74 -11.78
C ALA A 76 22.63 -4.34 -11.03
N ALA A 77 23.01 -5.18 -10.06
CA ALA A 77 24.20 -4.96 -9.27
C ALA A 77 25.27 -4.70 -10.31
N SER A 78 25.75 -3.45 -10.35
CA SER A 78 26.77 -3.04 -11.29
C SER A 78 27.94 -3.97 -11.04
N ARG A 79 28.25 -4.75 -12.07
CA ARG A 79 29.47 -5.55 -12.33
C ARG A 79 30.42 -5.79 -11.16
#